data_AF-A0A5E4CX13-F1
#
_entry.id   AF-A0A5E4CX13-F1
#
_cell.length_a   1.000
_cell.length_b   1.000
_cell.length_c   1.000
_cell.angle_alpha   90.00
_cell.angle_beta   90.00
_cell.angle_gamma   90.00
#
_symmetry.space_group_name_H-M   'P 1'
#
loop_
_entity.id
_entity.type
_entity.pdbx_description
1 polymer ?
#
loop_
_entity_poly.entity_id
_entity_poly.type
_entity_poly.pdbx_seq_one_letter_code
_entity_poly.pdbx_strand_id
1 'polypeptide(L)'
;GHQGCQEKRSLYRQGEETSSLQARDCGSWRDSLTELLIWKLPFQRLVREIAQDFKTDLRFQSAAIGALQEASEAYLVGLFENTNVCAIHAKRVTIMPKDIQLAPQKGE
;
A
#
# COMPACT_ATOMS: atom_id res chain seq x y z
N GLY A 1 -5.82 -39.24 1.10
CA GLY A 1 -5.37 -38.39 2.21
C GLY A 1 -3.98 -37.75 2.05
N HIS A 2 -3.10 -38.23 1.14
CA HIS A 2 -1.71 -37.75 1.06
C HIS A 2 -1.43 -36.67 -0.01
N GLN A 3 -2.22 -36.59 -1.10
CA GLN A 3 -2.05 -35.57 -2.15
C GLN A 3 -2.37 -34.15 -1.68
N GLY A 4 -3.44 -33.95 -0.90
CA GLY A 4 -3.80 -32.63 -0.37
C GLY A 4 -2.83 -32.05 0.68
N CYS A 5 -1.92 -32.86 1.25
CA CYS A 5 -0.88 -32.37 2.16
C CYS A 5 0.35 -31.85 1.39
N GLN A 6 0.69 -32.49 0.27
CA GLN A 6 1.77 -32.05 -0.61
C GLN A 6 1.43 -30.75 -1.34
N GLU A 7 0.18 -30.61 -1.80
CA GLU A 7 -0.29 -29.41 -2.50
C GLU A 7 -0.37 -28.18 -1.58
N LYS A 8 -0.79 -28.37 -0.32
CA LYS A 8 -0.72 -27.33 0.71
C LYS A 8 0.73 -26.91 0.95
N ARG A 9 1.67 -27.85 1.09
CA ARG A 9 3.10 -27.54 1.28
C ARG A 9 3.70 -26.82 0.06
N SER A 10 3.25 -27.12 -1.16
CA SER A 10 3.64 -26.42 -2.38
C SER A 10 3.10 -24.99 -2.42
N LEU A 11 1.85 -24.77 -2.03
CA LEU A 11 1.24 -23.43 -1.93
C LEU A 11 1.89 -22.58 -0.83
N TYR A 12 2.23 -23.17 0.32
CA TYR A 12 3.02 -22.50 1.35
C TYR A 12 4.43 -22.15 0.84
N ARG A 13 5.10 -23.07 0.13
CA ARG A 13 6.43 -22.83 -0.44
C ARG A 13 6.42 -21.77 -1.56
N GLN A 14 5.42 -21.78 -2.44
CA GLN A 14 5.20 -20.71 -3.42
C GLN A 14 4.85 -19.39 -2.73
N GLY A 15 4.09 -19.42 -1.63
CA GLY A 15 3.86 -18.27 -0.76
C GLY A 15 5.14 -17.72 -0.14
N GLU A 16 6.04 -18.58 0.33
CA GLU A 16 7.35 -18.20 0.88
C GLU A 16 8.31 -17.65 -0.20
N GLU A 17 8.33 -18.25 -1.39
CA GLU A 17 9.14 -17.80 -2.53
C GLU A 17 8.63 -16.47 -3.10
N THR A 18 7.32 -16.30 -3.28
CA THR A 18 6.71 -15.01 -3.68
C THR A 18 6.82 -13.95 -2.60
N SER A 19 6.69 -14.31 -1.32
CA SER A 19 6.91 -13.40 -0.19
C SER A 19 8.35 -12.93 -0.11
N SER A 20 9.33 -13.79 -0.43
CA SER A 20 10.74 -13.39 -0.44
C SER A 20 11.11 -12.52 -1.64
N LEU A 21 10.49 -12.72 -2.81
CA LEU A 21 10.62 -11.80 -3.95
C LEU A 21 9.94 -10.45 -3.66
N GLN A 22 8.73 -10.45 -3.11
CA GLN A 22 8.05 -9.24 -2.64
C GLN A 22 8.86 -8.53 -1.55
N ALA A 23 9.47 -9.26 -0.60
CA ALA A 23 10.29 -8.67 0.45
C ALA A 23 11.57 -8.04 -0.08
N ARG A 24 12.19 -8.61 -1.13
CA ARG A 24 13.38 -8.05 -1.78
C ARG A 24 13.07 -6.75 -2.50
N ASP A 25 11.98 -6.70 -3.25
CA ASP A 25 11.53 -5.46 -3.89
C ASP A 25 11.10 -4.45 -2.83
N CYS A 26 10.32 -4.87 -1.83
CA CYS A 26 9.86 -4.04 -0.72
C CYS A 26 11.00 -3.45 0.12
N GLY A 27 12.10 -4.18 0.33
CA GLY A 27 13.31 -3.65 0.95
C GLY A 27 13.92 -2.50 0.16
N SER A 28 13.98 -2.62 -1.17
CA SER A 28 14.48 -1.56 -2.04
C SER A 28 13.64 -0.28 -1.97
N TRP A 29 12.30 -0.38 -1.97
CA TRP A 29 11.40 0.79 -1.81
C TRP A 29 11.42 1.34 -0.38
N ARG A 30 11.65 0.48 0.63
CA ARG A 30 11.76 0.90 2.04
C ARG A 30 13.04 1.66 2.33
N ASP A 31 14.16 1.25 1.74
CA ASP A 31 15.45 1.93 1.94
C ASP A 31 15.54 3.24 1.15
N SER A 32 14.70 3.42 0.12
CA SER A 32 14.58 4.65 -0.68
C SER A 32 13.45 5.57 -0.23
N LEU A 33 12.98 5.45 1.03
CA LEU A 33 11.84 6.17 1.63
C LEU A 33 11.85 7.71 1.51
N THR A 34 12.96 8.29 1.03
CA THR A 34 13.10 9.73 0.73
C THR A 34 12.62 10.10 -0.68
N GLU A 35 12.36 9.12 -1.55
CA GLU A 35 11.83 9.30 -2.89
C GLU A 35 10.32 9.04 -2.89
N LEU A 36 9.55 10.10 -3.14
CA LEU A 36 8.09 10.02 -3.24
C LEU A 36 7.68 9.11 -4.41
N LEU A 37 6.81 8.13 -4.12
CA LEU A 37 6.35 7.10 -5.05
C LEU A 37 5.36 7.66 -6.09
N ILE A 38 4.60 8.68 -5.71
CA ILE A 38 3.62 9.32 -6.57
C ILE A 38 4.24 10.52 -7.28
N TRP A 39 3.93 10.70 -8.56
CA TRP A 39 4.40 11.87 -9.30
C TRP A 39 3.79 13.16 -8.72
N LYS A 40 4.66 14.15 -8.45
CA LYS A 40 4.27 15.41 -7.77
C LYS A 40 3.19 16.22 -8.50
N LEU A 41 3.26 16.30 -9.83
CA LEU A 41 2.33 17.13 -10.61
C LEU A 41 0.88 16.61 -10.60
N PRO A 42 0.59 15.32 -10.89
CA PRO A 42 -0.76 14.79 -10.78
C PRO A 42 -1.29 14.81 -9.33
N PHE A 43 -0.45 14.51 -8.34
CA PHE A 43 -0.85 14.62 -6.93
C PHE A 43 -1.28 16.06 -6.57
N GLN A 44 -0.47 17.05 -6.97
CA GLN A 44 -0.81 18.46 -6.75
C GLN A 44 -2.13 18.86 -7.43
N ARG A 45 -2.42 18.35 -8.64
CA ARG A 45 -3.69 18.62 -9.34
C ARG A 45 -4.87 18.04 -8.56
N LEU A 46 -4.74 16.80 -8.11
CA LEU A 46 -5.76 16.12 -7.31
C LEU A 46 -6.05 16.87 -6.00
N VAL A 47 -5.01 17.28 -5.27
CA VAL A 47 -5.18 18.06 -4.03
C VAL A 47 -5.94 19.35 -4.29
N ARG A 48 -5.66 20.04 -5.40
CA ARG A 48 -6.36 21.28 -5.77
C ARG A 48 -7.81 21.04 -6.21
N GLU A 49 -8.06 19.96 -6.95
CA GLU A 49 -9.40 19.55 -7.35
C GLU A 49 -10.28 19.29 -6.13
N ILE A 50 -9.81 18.44 -5.20
CA ILE A 50 -10.53 18.13 -3.95
C ILE A 50 -10.74 19.40 -3.12
N ALA A 51 -9.73 20.26 -3.00
CA ALA A 51 -9.83 21.48 -2.20
C ALA A 51 -10.84 22.50 -2.75
N GLN A 52 -11.01 22.53 -4.08
CA GLN A 52 -11.98 23.42 -4.73
C GLN A 52 -13.43 23.09 -4.35
N ASP A 53 -13.74 21.82 -4.08
CA ASP A 53 -15.07 21.40 -3.64
C ASP A 53 -15.42 21.93 -2.24
N PHE A 54 -14.41 22.26 -1.41
CA PHE A 54 -14.62 22.82 -0.08
C PHE A 54 -14.60 24.34 -0.08
N LYS A 55 -13.66 24.96 -0.80
CA LYS A 55 -13.53 26.41 -0.86
C LYS A 55 -12.83 26.84 -2.15
N THR A 56 -13.47 27.75 -2.88
CA THR A 56 -12.89 28.37 -4.06
C THR A 56 -11.73 29.32 -3.69
N ASP A 57 -10.77 29.47 -4.59
CA ASP A 57 -9.60 30.37 -4.46
C ASP A 57 -8.58 30.05 -3.34
N LEU A 58 -8.48 28.79 -2.93
CA LEU A 58 -7.43 28.34 -2.00
C LEU A 58 -6.03 28.36 -2.65
N ARG A 59 -5.07 28.97 -1.95
CA ARG A 59 -3.64 28.95 -2.30
C ARG A 59 -2.91 27.98 -1.39
N PHE A 60 -2.17 27.05 -1.98
CA PHE A 60 -1.36 26.07 -1.27
C PHE A 60 0.12 26.47 -1.31
N GLN A 61 0.78 26.38 -0.17
CA GLN A 61 2.24 26.44 -0.07
C GLN A 61 2.84 25.13 -0.62
N SER A 62 4.00 25.20 -1.26
CA SER A 62 4.69 24.00 -1.78
C SER A 62 4.98 22.97 -0.69
N ALA A 63 5.38 23.42 0.49
CA ALA A 63 5.61 22.56 1.65
C ALA A 63 4.34 21.85 2.14
N ALA A 64 3.17 22.51 2.06
CA ALA A 64 1.90 21.89 2.45
C ALA A 64 1.50 20.76 1.48
N ILE A 65 1.70 20.95 0.17
CA ILE A 65 1.48 19.88 -0.82
C ILE A 65 2.45 18.71 -0.58
N GLY A 66 3.71 19.00 -0.26
CA GLY A 66 4.71 17.99 0.08
C GLY A 66 4.32 17.16 1.30
N ALA A 67 3.91 17.82 2.39
CA ALA A 67 3.46 17.14 3.61
C ALA A 67 2.20 16.27 3.38
N LEU A 68 1.23 16.76 2.58
CA LEU A 68 0.06 15.97 2.20
C LEU A 68 0.46 14.73 1.40
N GLN A 69 1.45 14.86 0.51
CA GLN A 69 1.93 13.75 -0.28
C GLN A 69 2.62 12.70 0.60
N GLU A 70 3.52 13.12 1.47
CA GLU A 70 4.23 12.24 2.40
C GLU A 70 3.26 11.49 3.31
N ALA A 71 2.30 12.19 3.93
CA ALA A 71 1.28 11.57 4.76
C ALA A 71 0.40 10.58 3.98
N SER A 72 0.01 10.93 2.75
CA SER A 72 -0.83 10.06 1.91
C SER A 72 -0.09 8.78 1.49
N GLU A 73 1.18 8.90 1.10
CA GLU A 73 1.99 7.75 0.70
C GLU A 73 2.30 6.85 1.90
N ALA A 74 2.64 7.42 3.05
CA ALA A 74 2.85 6.67 4.29
C ALA A 74 1.59 5.89 4.70
N TYR A 75 0.42 6.52 4.61
CA TYR A 75 -0.86 5.87 4.88
C TYR A 75 -1.13 4.71 3.92
N LEU A 76 -0.93 4.91 2.61
CA LEU A 76 -1.16 3.87 1.60
C LEU A 76 -0.22 2.68 1.79
N VAL A 77 1.06 2.92 2.08
CA VAL A 77 2.04 1.86 2.34
C VAL A 77 1.61 1.03 3.56
N GLY A 78 1.27 1.68 4.68
CA GLY A 78 0.80 0.98 5.89
C GLY A 78 -0.52 0.22 5.67
N LEU A 79 -1.45 0.78 4.88
CA LEU A 79 -2.69 0.10 4.52
C LEU A 79 -2.42 -1.16 3.69
N PHE A 80 -1.52 -1.09 2.71
CA PHE A 80 -1.19 -2.23 1.86
C PHE A 80 -0.42 -3.33 2.62
N GLU A 81 0.38 -2.97 3.61
CA GLU A 81 1.00 -3.94 4.52
C GLU A 81 -0.05 -4.75 5.29
N ASN A 82 -1.03 -4.07 5.90
CA ASN A 82 -2.12 -4.73 6.62
C ASN A 82 -3.00 -5.56 5.67
N THR A 83 -3.30 -5.03 4.49
CA THR A 83 -4.07 -5.72 3.44
C THR A 83 -3.37 -7.00 2.99
N ASN A 84 -2.04 -6.96 2.86
CA ASN A 84 -1.24 -8.13 2.48
C ASN A 84 -1.32 -9.22 3.55
N VAL A 85 -1.25 -8.86 4.84
CA VAL A 85 -1.45 -9.81 5.95
C VAL A 85 -2.83 -10.48 5.88
N CYS A 86 -3.89 -9.72 5.58
CA CYS A 86 -5.24 -10.27 5.38
C CYS A 86 -5.32 -11.23 4.18
N ALA A 87 -4.66 -10.92 3.07
CA ALA A 87 -4.61 -11.80 1.90
C ALA A 87 -3.88 -13.13 2.19
N ILE A 88 -2.74 -13.05 2.89
CA ILE A 88 -1.94 -14.22 3.31
C ILE A 88 -2.73 -15.08 4.31
N HIS A 89 -3.45 -14.47 5.25
CA HIS A 89 -4.33 -15.19 6.17
C HIS A 89 -5.38 -16.03 5.42
N ALA A 90 -5.89 -15.50 4.30
CA ALA A 90 -6.81 -16.19 3.40
C ALA A 90 -6.12 -17.10 2.37
N LYS A 91 -4.82 -17.40 2.51
CA LYS A 91 -4.00 -18.25 1.63
C LYS A 91 -3.94 -17.76 0.18
N ARG A 92 -3.92 -16.45 -0.04
CA ARG A 92 -3.78 -15.81 -1.34
C ARG A 92 -2.54 -14.93 -1.37
N VAL A 93 -1.95 -14.78 -2.55
CA VAL A 93 -0.83 -13.85 -2.81
C VAL A 93 -1.33 -12.54 -3.44
N THR A 94 -2.50 -12.57 -4.08
CA THR A 94 -3.15 -11.39 -4.68
C THR A 94 -4.07 -10.72 -3.65
N ILE A 95 -3.82 -9.43 -3.38
CA ILE A 95 -4.71 -8.58 -2.58
C ILE A 95 -6.01 -8.31 -3.33
N MET A 96 -7.12 -8.28 -2.60
CA MET A 96 -8.46 -8.03 -3.14
C MET A 96 -9.16 -6.91 -2.35
N PRO A 97 -10.20 -6.27 -2.91
CA PRO A 97 -10.92 -5.20 -2.20
C PRO A 97 -11.48 -5.61 -0.84
N LYS A 98 -11.89 -6.88 -0.69
CA LYS A 98 -12.32 -7.44 0.60
C LYS A 98 -11.22 -7.44 1.66
N ASP A 99 -9.95 -7.55 1.27
CA ASP A 99 -8.82 -7.55 2.19
C ASP A 99 -8.57 -6.14 2.72
N ILE A 100 -8.80 -5.11 1.91
CA ILE A 100 -8.72 -3.70 2.32
C ILE A 100 -9.84 -3.35 3.30
N GLN A 101 -11.05 -3.88 3.08
CA GLN A 101 -12.18 -3.70 3.99
C GLN A 101 -11.98 -4.39 5.34
N LEU A 102 -11.23 -5.50 5.34
CA LEU A 102 -10.90 -6.26 6.56
C LEU A 102 -9.61 -5.76 7.23
N ALA A 103 -8.76 -5.03 6.52
CA ALA A 103 -7.52 -4.50 7.05
C ALA A 103 -7.84 -3.52 8.19
N PRO A 104 -7.30 -3.74 9.40
CA PRO A 104 -7.44 -2.78 10.47
C PRO A 104 -6.77 -1.47 10.02
N GLN A 105 -7.52 -0.37 10.05
CA GLN A 105 -6.88 0.94 10.01
C GLN A 105 -6.19 1.09 11.35
N LYS A 106 -4.85 1.11 11.35
CA LYS A 106 -4.14 1.65 12.51
C LYS A 106 -4.48 3.14 12.53
N GLY A 107 -5.48 3.51 13.31
CA GLY A 107 -5.63 4.88 13.76
C GLY A 107 -4.36 5.24 14.53
N GLU A 108 -3.75 6.36 14.16
CA GLU A 108 -2.84 7.07 15.06
C GLU A 108 -3.59 7.49 16.34
#